data_AF-A0ABD1CNB8-F1
#
_entry.id   AF-A0ABD1CNB8-F1
#
_cell.length_a   1.000
_cell.length_b   1.000
_cell.length_c   1.000
_cell.angle_alpha   90.00
_cell.angle_beta   90.00
_cell.angle_gamma   90.00
#
_symmetry.space_group_name_H-M   'P 1'
#
loop_
_entity.id
_entity.type
_entity.pdbx_description
1 polymer ?
#
loop_
_entity_poly.entity_id
_entity_poly.type
_entity_poly.pdbx_seq_one_letter_code
_entity_poly.pdbx_strand_id
1 'polypeptide(L)'
;METSFFSGSHATLLGLINSWVHVIMYFYYFLTSFRPELKNSLWWKKHITQVQLIQFLILMVHFGLPLVLGYCNYPVYLLFIGFTQNVFMFTLFADIYVNVLHQEANAQIGNEFVTFTCEPTRLLQFYTSALKRSTGVTFRRQKITTLAEILPSTVPNAIVINCLGLGSSQVLGDDGDSLVATRGQIRRVEAPWMFQVLISDAGYVIPNTGAVTLGGTKQKGDCDLLVREGDSEGISRGCCALVPGLGKAPVVGDLVGLRPTRVPCGWSSSGSTELFR
;
A
#
# COMPACT_ATOMS: atom_id res chain seq x y z
N MET A 1 37.05 40.96 38.53
CA MET A 1 36.72 39.69 37.86
C MET A 1 36.44 38.67 38.96
N GLU A 2 35.18 38.57 39.39
CA GLU A 2 34.77 37.51 40.31
C GLU A 2 34.04 36.46 39.48
N THR A 3 34.73 35.36 39.18
CA THR A 3 34.09 34.16 38.65
C THR A 3 33.43 33.45 39.81
N SER A 4 32.24 33.91 40.20
CA SER A 4 31.38 33.18 41.13
C SER A 4 31.04 31.84 40.48
N PHE A 5 31.60 30.76 41.05
CA PHE A 5 31.33 29.38 40.65
C PHE A 5 29.84 29.13 40.78
N PHE A 6 29.18 29.21 39.63
CA PHE A 6 27.75 29.06 39.48
C PHE A 6 27.35 27.68 40.01
N SER A 7 26.42 27.64 40.96
CA SER A 7 25.99 26.42 41.66
C SER A 7 25.50 25.36 40.67
N GLY A 8 26.40 24.48 40.25
CA GLY A 8 26.26 23.62 39.06
C GLY A 8 25.32 22.43 39.21
N SER A 9 24.72 22.19 40.38
CA SER A 9 23.94 20.98 40.67
C SER A 9 22.68 20.83 39.80
N HIS A 10 21.96 21.92 39.52
CA HIS A 10 20.77 21.88 38.66
C HIS A 10 21.13 21.61 37.19
N ALA A 11 22.26 22.15 36.72
CA ALA A 11 22.73 21.94 35.35
C ALA A 11 23.35 20.55 35.13
N THR A 12 24.05 20.01 36.14
CA THR A 12 24.65 18.67 36.06
C THR A 12 23.60 17.56 36.05
N LEU A 13 22.51 17.70 36.81
CA LEU A 13 21.40 16.74 36.79
C LEU A 13 20.72 16.69 35.41
N LEU A 14 20.49 17.87 34.80
CA LEU A 14 19.99 17.98 33.43
C LEU A 14 20.92 17.26 32.46
N GLY A 15 22.22 17.52 32.53
CA GLY A 15 23.22 16.89 31.66
C GLY A 15 23.25 15.37 31.81
N LEU A 16 23.16 14.86 33.03
CA LEU A 16 23.23 13.42 33.34
C LEU A 16 22.02 12.66 32.80
N ILE A 17 20.80 13.11 33.15
CA ILE A 17 19.57 12.42 32.74
C ILE A 17 19.39 12.51 31.22
N ASN A 18 19.66 13.68 30.63
CA ASN A 18 19.55 13.87 29.20
C ASN A 18 20.53 12.96 28.43
N SER A 19 21.79 12.92 28.87
CA SER A 19 22.80 12.05 28.23
C SER A 19 22.42 10.57 28.35
N TRP A 20 21.85 10.13 29.47
CA TRP A 20 21.40 8.76 29.65
C TRP A 20 20.29 8.37 28.66
N VAL A 21 19.29 9.22 28.48
CA VAL A 21 18.23 8.98 27.47
C VAL A 21 18.77 9.06 26.05
N HIS A 22 19.70 9.97 25.78
CA HIS A 22 20.33 10.06 24.46
C HIS A 22 21.19 8.84 24.14
N VAL A 23 21.84 8.22 25.13
CA VAL A 23 22.54 6.93 24.92
C VAL A 23 21.57 5.87 24.41
N ILE A 24 20.39 5.77 25.02
CA ILE A 24 19.33 4.83 24.60
C ILE A 24 18.83 5.15 23.18
N MET A 25 18.57 6.43 22.89
CA MET A 25 18.09 6.89 21.59
C MET A 25 19.12 6.63 20.47
N TYR A 26 20.39 6.96 20.69
CA TYR A 26 21.45 6.72 19.71
C TYR A 26 21.75 5.24 19.53
N PHE A 27 21.65 4.46 20.60
CA PHE A 27 21.75 3.01 20.50
C PHE A 27 20.62 2.41 19.63
N TYR A 28 19.39 2.90 19.78
CA TYR A 28 18.29 2.54 18.88
C TYR A 28 18.62 2.89 17.41
N TYR A 29 19.11 4.10 17.14
CA TYR A 29 19.48 4.49 15.77
C TYR A 29 20.60 3.60 15.20
N PHE A 30 21.58 3.25 16.02
CA PHE A 30 22.61 2.29 15.64
C PHE A 30 22.05 0.90 15.31
N LEU A 31 21.09 0.38 16.10
CA LEU A 31 20.44 -0.89 15.77
C LEU A 31 19.63 -0.82 14.47
N THR A 32 18.94 0.30 14.22
CA THR A 32 18.17 0.48 12.98
C THR A 32 19.03 0.55 11.72
N SER A 33 20.34 0.87 11.82
CA SER A 33 21.23 0.83 10.66
C SER A 33 21.60 -0.59 10.23
N PHE A 34 21.63 -1.56 11.16
CA PHE A 34 21.89 -2.97 10.82
C PHE A 34 20.64 -3.73 10.38
N ARG A 35 19.47 -3.35 10.92
CA ARG A 35 18.18 -4.00 10.65
C ARG A 35 17.15 -2.93 10.26
N PRO A 36 16.99 -2.61 8.97
CA PRO A 36 16.03 -1.61 8.52
C PRO A 36 14.57 -1.96 8.90
N GLU A 37 14.28 -3.24 9.12
CA GLU A 37 12.99 -3.73 9.65
C GLU A 37 12.63 -3.13 11.01
N LEU A 38 13.61 -2.84 11.89
CA LEU A 38 13.36 -2.27 13.21
C LEU A 38 12.92 -0.79 13.15
N LYS A 39 13.24 -0.09 12.05
CA LYS A 39 12.82 1.31 11.83
C LYS A 39 11.30 1.44 11.70
N ASN A 40 10.65 0.40 11.19
CA ASN A 40 9.20 0.38 10.95
C ASN A 40 8.42 -0.12 12.17
N SER A 41 9.08 -0.67 13.19
CA SER A 41 8.42 -1.16 14.39
C SER A 41 7.84 -0.02 15.24
N LEU A 42 6.51 0.01 15.36
CA LEU A 42 5.79 0.94 16.23
C LEU A 42 6.14 0.74 17.71
N TRP A 43 6.42 -0.51 18.10
CA TRP A 43 6.78 -0.88 19.48
C TRP A 43 8.02 -0.13 19.96
N TRP A 44 9.10 -0.10 19.17
CA TRP A 44 10.32 0.62 19.53
C TRP A 44 10.10 2.13 19.64
N LYS A 45 9.39 2.72 18.67
CA LYS A 45 9.07 4.16 18.67
C LYS A 45 8.29 4.56 19.93
N LYS A 46 7.33 3.73 20.34
CA LYS A 46 6.53 3.94 21.56
C LYS A 46 7.40 3.97 22.82
N HIS A 47 8.25 2.96 23.02
CA HIS A 47 9.06 2.85 24.24
C HIS A 47 10.14 3.94 24.32
N ILE A 48 10.80 4.27 23.21
CA ILE A 48 11.81 5.35 23.18
C ILE A 48 11.16 6.70 23.51
N THR A 49 10.00 7.00 22.93
CA THR A 49 9.26 8.25 23.19
C THR A 49 8.75 8.31 24.63
N GLN A 50 8.34 7.18 25.23
CA GLN A 50 7.96 7.11 26.64
C GLN A 50 9.11 7.47 27.58
N VAL A 51 10.31 6.94 27.34
CA VAL A 51 11.49 7.27 28.15
C VAL A 51 11.82 8.77 28.05
N GLN A 52 11.72 9.36 26.85
CA GLN A 52 11.92 10.80 26.64
C GLN A 52 10.86 11.65 27.36
N LEU A 53 9.58 11.27 27.30
CA LEU A 53 8.51 11.98 28.01
C LEU A 53 8.67 11.92 29.52
N ILE A 54 9.08 10.77 30.08
CA ILE A 54 9.37 10.63 31.51
C ILE A 54 10.53 11.53 31.92
N GLN A 55 11.62 11.60 31.13
CA GLN A 55 12.71 12.55 31.37
C GLN A 55 12.19 13.99 31.44
N PHE A 56 11.43 14.42 30.42
CA PHE A 56 10.95 15.81 30.37
C PHE A 56 10.01 16.13 31.52
N LEU A 57 9.18 15.18 31.95
CA LEU A 57 8.32 15.35 33.13
C LEU A 57 9.15 15.52 34.42
N ILE A 58 10.17 14.68 34.63
CA ILE A 58 11.07 14.78 35.78
C ILE A 58 11.81 16.13 35.78
N LEU A 59 12.33 16.55 34.63
CA LEU A 59 13.01 17.83 34.48
C LEU A 59 12.05 19.01 34.67
N MET A 60 10.82 18.93 34.16
CA MET A 60 9.79 19.96 34.35
C MET A 60 9.46 20.16 35.83
N VAL A 61 9.33 19.09 36.62
CA VAL A 61 9.13 19.18 38.07
C VAL A 61 10.37 19.76 38.76
N HIS A 62 11.57 19.31 38.37
CA HIS A 62 12.83 19.77 38.96
C HIS A 62 13.10 21.28 38.75
N PHE A 63 12.74 21.84 37.59
CA PHE A 63 12.85 23.28 37.32
C PHE A 63 11.62 24.08 37.79
N GLY A 64 10.43 23.45 37.84
CA GLY A 64 9.20 24.10 38.27
C GLY A 64 9.09 24.28 39.79
N LEU A 65 9.55 23.31 40.59
CA LEU A 65 9.44 23.38 42.05
C LEU A 65 10.22 24.55 42.68
N PRO A 66 11.48 24.83 42.28
CA PRO A 66 12.20 26.02 42.74
C PRO A 66 11.59 27.34 42.28
N LEU A 67 10.92 27.36 41.11
CA LEU A 67 10.26 28.54 40.57
C LEU A 67 9.01 28.93 41.38
N VAL A 68 8.28 27.94 41.92
CA VAL A 68 7.05 28.16 42.71
C VAL A 68 7.35 28.41 44.18
N LEU A 69 8.25 27.63 44.77
CA LEU A 69 8.49 27.65 46.22
C LEU A 69 9.63 28.58 46.65
N GLY A 70 10.44 29.10 45.72
CA GLY A 70 11.45 30.13 46.00
C GLY A 70 12.56 29.75 46.97
N TYR A 71 12.76 28.45 47.24
CA TYR A 71 13.72 27.96 48.25
C TYR A 71 15.18 27.91 47.76
N CYS A 72 15.48 28.32 46.52
CA CYS A 72 16.81 28.20 45.93
C CYS A 72 17.32 29.54 45.37
N ASN A 73 18.55 29.91 45.73
CA ASN A 73 19.25 31.14 45.27
C ASN A 73 19.87 30.98 43.87
N TYR A 74 19.19 30.27 42.97
CA TYR A 74 19.61 30.11 41.59
C TYR A 74 18.93 31.19 40.73
N PRO A 75 19.59 31.78 39.71
CA PRO A 75 18.98 32.85 38.93
C PRO A 75 17.71 32.37 38.21
N VAL A 76 16.61 33.03 38.56
CA VAL A 76 15.25 32.74 38.09
C VAL A 76 15.17 32.71 36.56
N TYR A 77 15.93 33.56 35.86
CA TYR A 77 16.01 33.58 34.39
C TYR A 77 16.42 32.23 33.79
N LEU A 78 17.43 31.56 34.37
CA LEU A 78 17.91 30.27 33.86
C LEU A 78 16.96 29.12 34.20
N LEU A 79 16.26 29.18 35.35
CA LEU A 79 15.18 28.24 35.67
C LEU A 79 14.01 28.39 34.70
N PHE A 80 13.63 29.63 34.39
CA PHE A 80 12.53 29.93 33.47
C PHE A 80 12.82 29.43 32.06
N ILE A 81 14.03 29.68 31.53
CA ILE A 81 14.45 29.14 30.23
C ILE A 81 14.40 27.61 30.23
N GLY A 82 14.97 26.96 31.24
CA GLY A 82 14.94 25.51 31.35
C GLY A 82 13.52 24.96 31.40
N PHE A 83 12.64 25.59 32.17
CA PHE A 83 11.23 25.21 32.25
C PHE A 83 10.52 25.34 30.90
N THR A 84 10.60 26.51 30.25
CA THR A 84 9.99 26.74 28.94
C THR A 84 10.52 25.78 27.87
N GLN A 85 11.83 25.51 27.86
CA GLN A 85 12.45 24.54 26.95
C GLN A 85 11.89 23.12 27.16
N ASN A 86 11.75 22.67 28.40
CA ASN A 86 11.21 21.34 28.71
C ASN A 86 9.72 21.23 28.36
N VAL A 87 8.93 22.28 28.59
CA VAL A 87 7.51 22.32 28.19
C VAL A 87 7.37 22.21 26.68
N PHE A 88 8.15 22.99 25.92
CA PHE A 88 8.14 22.93 24.45
C PHE A 88 8.47 21.51 23.95
N MET A 89 9.56 20.91 24.45
CA MET A 89 9.96 19.56 24.05
C MET A 89 8.90 18.51 24.43
N PHE A 90 8.32 18.61 25.62
CA PHE A 90 7.25 17.70 26.05
C PHE A 90 6.06 17.72 25.08
N THR A 91 5.61 18.90 24.65
CA THR A 91 4.46 19.00 23.72
C THR A 91 4.73 18.33 22.37
N LEU A 92 5.92 18.52 21.81
CA LEU A 92 6.32 17.92 20.54
C LEU A 92 6.37 16.39 20.64
N PHE A 93 7.01 15.85 21.67
CA PHE A 93 7.11 14.40 21.86
C PHE A 93 5.78 13.77 22.29
N ALA A 94 4.90 14.50 22.97
CA ALA A 94 3.55 14.04 23.29
C ALA A 94 2.69 13.88 22.03
N ASP A 95 2.80 14.82 21.07
CA ASP A 95 2.13 14.70 19.77
C ASP A 95 2.60 13.44 19.01
N ILE A 96 3.92 13.20 18.95
CA ILE A 96 4.49 11.97 18.37
C ILE A 96 3.93 10.72 19.08
N TYR A 97 3.85 10.72 20.41
CA TYR A 97 3.34 9.59 21.18
C TYR A 97 1.86 9.30 20.90
N VAL A 98 1.01 10.34 20.85
CA VAL A 98 -0.41 10.21 20.52
C VAL A 98 -0.59 9.69 19.10
N ASN A 99 0.20 10.17 18.15
CA ASN A 99 0.18 9.68 16.76
C ASN A 99 0.54 8.19 16.67
N VAL A 100 1.54 7.72 17.45
CA VAL A 100 1.90 6.29 17.51
C VAL A 100 0.76 5.45 18.11
N LEU A 101 0.10 5.92 19.18
CA LEU A 101 -1.07 5.23 19.75
C LEU A 101 -2.23 5.15 18.76
N HIS A 102 -2.49 6.24 18.02
CA HIS A 102 -3.53 6.26 16.99
C HIS A 102 -3.19 5.31 15.83
N GLN A 103 -1.91 5.16 15.49
CA GLN A 103 -1.43 4.19 14.51
C GLN A 103 -1.56 2.74 15.02
N GLU A 104 -1.25 2.46 16.29
CA GLU A 104 -1.47 1.12 16.88
C GLU A 104 -2.95 0.75 16.93
N ALA A 105 -3.83 1.68 17.31
CA ALA A 105 -5.27 1.44 17.38
C ALA A 105 -5.91 1.17 16.01
N ASN A 106 -5.35 1.77 14.95
CA ASN A 106 -5.81 1.61 13.57
C ASN A 106 -4.90 0.70 12.73
N ALA A 107 -3.99 -0.05 13.36
CA ALA A 107 -3.02 -0.88 12.66
C ALA A 107 -3.74 -2.02 11.93
N GLN A 108 -3.91 -1.87 10.62
CA GLN A 108 -4.29 -2.97 9.76
C GLN A 108 -3.03 -3.75 9.38
N ILE A 109 -3.07 -5.06 9.59
CA ILE A 109 -2.00 -5.97 9.18
C ILE A 109 -2.05 -6.04 7.65
N GLY A 110 -1.01 -5.55 6.98
CA GLY A 110 -0.85 -5.62 5.54
C GLY A 110 0.46 -6.30 5.17
N ASN A 111 0.47 -7.05 4.08
CA ASN A 111 1.67 -7.68 3.55
C ASN A 111 2.28 -6.77 2.47
N GLU A 112 3.58 -6.51 2.58
CA GLU A 112 4.35 -5.78 1.56
C GLU A 112 5.32 -6.76 0.88
N PHE A 113 5.31 -6.80 -0.44
CA PHE A 113 6.24 -7.58 -1.24
C PHE A 113 6.49 -6.91 -2.59
N VAL A 114 7.65 -7.20 -3.18
CA VAL A 114 8.02 -6.71 -4.51
C VAL A 114 7.52 -7.70 -5.56
N THR A 115 6.81 -7.21 -6.57
CA THR A 115 6.30 -7.99 -7.69
C THR A 115 6.41 -7.22 -9.00
N PHE A 116 6.03 -7.86 -10.10
CA PHE A 116 6.07 -7.29 -11.45
C PHE A 116 4.67 -6.96 -11.94
N THR A 117 4.52 -5.78 -12.56
CA THR A 117 3.31 -5.39 -13.28
C THR A 117 3.52 -5.60 -14.78
N CYS A 118 2.64 -6.38 -15.41
CA CYS A 118 2.69 -6.62 -16.86
C CYS A 118 1.58 -5.83 -17.56
N GLU A 119 1.95 -4.81 -18.35
CA GLU A 119 1.00 -4.02 -19.13
C GLU A 119 0.56 -4.78 -20.40
N PRO A 120 -0.68 -5.29 -20.49
CA PRO A 120 -1.07 -6.22 -21.56
C PRO A 120 -0.97 -5.61 -22.96
N THR A 121 -1.28 -4.32 -23.11
CA THR A 121 -1.25 -3.62 -24.40
C THR A 121 0.16 -3.63 -25.00
N ARG A 122 1.19 -3.39 -24.21
CA ARG A 122 2.59 -3.40 -24.67
C ARG A 122 3.12 -4.82 -24.81
N LEU A 123 2.78 -5.69 -23.86
CA LEU A 123 3.25 -7.08 -23.85
C LEU A 123 2.73 -7.87 -25.07
N LEU A 124 1.44 -7.72 -25.41
CA LEU A 124 0.86 -8.40 -26.57
C LEU A 124 1.43 -7.88 -27.90
N GLN A 125 1.73 -6.58 -27.99
CA GLN A 125 2.40 -6.00 -29.16
C GLN A 125 3.81 -6.57 -29.32
N PHE A 126 4.55 -6.71 -28.20
CA PHE A 126 5.87 -7.33 -28.20
C PHE A 126 5.81 -8.78 -28.68
N TYR A 127 4.93 -9.61 -28.10
CA TYR A 127 4.78 -11.01 -28.52
C TYR A 127 4.35 -11.15 -29.98
N THR A 128 3.41 -10.33 -30.43
CA THR A 128 2.97 -10.34 -31.84
C THR A 128 4.12 -10.00 -32.79
N SER A 129 4.95 -9.02 -32.42
CA SER A 129 6.11 -8.60 -33.22
C SER A 129 7.21 -9.66 -33.23
N ALA A 130 7.44 -10.33 -32.10
CA ALA A 130 8.39 -11.44 -31.99
C ALA A 130 7.97 -12.63 -32.87
N LEU A 131 6.69 -13.02 -32.82
CA LEU A 131 6.15 -14.11 -33.65
C LEU A 131 6.16 -13.79 -35.14
N LYS A 132 5.91 -12.53 -35.53
CA LYS A 132 6.03 -12.10 -36.94
C LYS A 132 7.47 -12.17 -37.45
N ARG A 133 8.46 -12.03 -36.57
CA ARG A 133 9.89 -12.14 -36.92
C ARG A 133 10.34 -13.59 -37.00
N SER A 134 9.77 -14.49 -36.21
CA SER A 134 10.05 -15.92 -36.32
C SER A 134 9.54 -16.49 -37.64
N THR A 135 10.38 -17.24 -38.34
CA THR A 135 10.00 -17.92 -39.58
C THR A 135 8.98 -19.02 -39.29
N GLY A 136 7.80 -18.95 -39.91
CA GLY A 136 6.79 -20.02 -39.87
C GLY A 136 5.43 -19.64 -39.28
N VAL A 137 5.27 -18.46 -38.67
CA VAL A 137 3.97 -18.03 -38.11
C VAL A 137 3.24 -17.10 -39.08
N THR A 138 2.04 -17.50 -39.51
CA THR A 138 1.16 -16.67 -40.34
C THR A 138 -0.07 -16.24 -39.53
N PHE A 139 -0.27 -14.94 -39.40
CA PHE A 139 -1.46 -14.39 -38.76
C PHE A 139 -2.61 -14.29 -39.76
N ARG A 140 -3.79 -14.81 -39.39
CA ARG A 140 -5.03 -14.68 -40.17
C ARG A 140 -6.12 -14.08 -39.30
N ARG A 141 -6.84 -13.09 -39.83
CA ARG A 141 -8.02 -12.51 -39.18
C ARG A 141 -9.26 -13.19 -39.76
N GLN A 142 -9.88 -14.06 -38.97
CA GLN A 142 -11.07 -14.79 -39.34
C GLN A 142 -11.99 -14.92 -38.13
N LYS A 143 -13.31 -14.80 -38.35
CA LYS A 143 -14.31 -15.15 -37.33
C LYS A 143 -14.58 -16.65 -37.48
N ILE A 144 -14.40 -17.39 -36.40
CA ILE A 144 -14.58 -18.84 -36.37
C ILE A 144 -15.92 -19.11 -35.69
N THR A 145 -16.81 -19.82 -36.37
CA THR A 145 -18.09 -20.28 -35.79
C THR A 145 -18.09 -21.76 -35.47
N THR A 146 -17.35 -22.56 -36.22
CA THR A 146 -17.28 -24.02 -36.05
C THR A 146 -15.85 -24.53 -36.16
N LEU A 147 -15.55 -25.67 -35.50
CA LEU A 147 -14.22 -26.28 -35.53
C LEU A 147 -13.80 -26.72 -36.95
N ALA A 148 -14.78 -27.10 -37.79
CA ALA A 148 -14.54 -27.54 -39.16
C ALA A 148 -13.90 -26.45 -40.04
N GLU A 149 -14.14 -25.17 -39.74
CA GLU A 149 -13.53 -24.03 -40.46
C GLU A 149 -12.02 -23.88 -40.17
N ILE A 150 -11.53 -24.46 -39.07
CA ILE A 150 -10.13 -24.33 -38.61
C ILE A 150 -9.24 -25.46 -39.15
N LEU A 151 -9.84 -26.59 -39.54
CA LEU A 151 -9.14 -27.78 -40.03
C LEU A 151 -9.25 -27.85 -41.56
N PRO A 152 -8.36 -27.18 -42.32
CA PRO A 152 -8.22 -27.46 -43.73
C PRO A 152 -7.96 -28.96 -43.92
N SER A 153 -8.64 -29.58 -44.87
CA SER A 153 -8.39 -30.96 -45.32
C SER A 153 -6.96 -31.17 -45.85
N THR A 154 -6.15 -30.12 -45.91
CA THR A 154 -4.83 -30.02 -46.53
C THR A 154 -3.66 -30.41 -45.61
N VAL A 155 -3.87 -30.53 -44.29
CA VAL A 155 -2.78 -30.90 -43.35
C VAL A 155 -3.20 -32.10 -42.50
N PRO A 156 -2.81 -33.33 -42.85
CA PRO A 156 -3.04 -34.48 -41.99
C PRO A 156 -2.26 -34.29 -40.68
N ASN A 157 -2.90 -34.57 -39.53
CA ASN A 157 -2.34 -34.44 -38.17
C ASN A 157 -2.06 -33.02 -37.65
N ALA A 158 -2.95 -32.06 -37.94
CA ALA A 158 -2.88 -30.73 -37.34
C ALA A 158 -3.27 -30.73 -35.84
N ILE A 159 -2.50 -30.02 -35.00
CA ILE A 159 -2.85 -29.76 -33.60
C ILE A 159 -3.52 -28.39 -33.51
N VAL A 160 -4.73 -28.34 -32.96
CA VAL A 160 -5.47 -27.09 -32.71
C VAL A 160 -5.37 -26.74 -31.23
N ILE A 161 -4.87 -25.55 -30.92
CA ILE A 161 -4.82 -25.01 -29.55
C ILE A 161 -5.97 -24.02 -29.40
N ASN A 162 -6.96 -24.35 -28.59
CA ASN A 162 -8.10 -23.46 -28.31
C ASN A 162 -7.71 -22.39 -27.28
N CYS A 163 -7.71 -21.13 -27.70
CA CYS A 163 -7.53 -19.96 -26.83
C CYS A 163 -8.67 -18.93 -26.97
N LEU A 164 -9.91 -19.39 -27.26
CA LEU A 164 -11.06 -18.51 -27.53
C LEU A 164 -11.64 -17.81 -26.28
N GLY A 165 -11.19 -18.16 -25.08
CA GLY A 165 -11.69 -17.58 -23.83
C GLY A 165 -13.20 -17.79 -23.69
N LEU A 166 -13.97 -16.71 -23.48
CA LEU A 166 -15.43 -16.76 -23.40
C LEU A 166 -16.10 -17.28 -24.68
N GLY A 167 -15.46 -17.13 -25.84
CA GLY A 167 -15.97 -17.63 -27.12
C GLY A 167 -15.92 -19.16 -27.25
N SER A 168 -15.21 -19.86 -26.35
CA SER A 168 -15.12 -21.32 -26.35
C SER A 168 -16.48 -21.99 -26.24
N SER A 169 -17.34 -21.49 -25.36
CA SER A 169 -18.70 -22.01 -25.15
C SER A 169 -19.55 -21.96 -26.42
N GLN A 170 -19.39 -20.92 -27.26
CA GLN A 170 -20.14 -20.78 -28.51
C GLN A 170 -19.63 -21.71 -29.63
N VAL A 171 -18.31 -21.94 -29.70
CA VAL A 171 -17.69 -22.68 -30.82
C VAL A 171 -17.60 -24.18 -30.55
N LEU A 172 -17.32 -24.59 -29.31
CA LEU A 172 -17.16 -26.00 -28.94
C LEU A 172 -18.42 -26.59 -28.30
N GLY A 173 -19.23 -25.80 -27.61
CA GLY A 173 -20.43 -26.31 -26.92
C GLY A 173 -20.16 -27.21 -25.70
N ASP A 174 -18.89 -27.54 -25.42
CA ASP A 174 -18.48 -28.51 -24.39
C ASP A 174 -18.48 -27.95 -22.95
N ASP A 175 -18.63 -26.63 -22.80
CA ASP A 175 -18.42 -25.96 -21.52
C ASP A 175 -19.68 -25.94 -20.61
N GLY A 176 -20.87 -26.29 -21.13
CA GLY A 176 -22.14 -26.26 -20.38
C GLY A 176 -22.33 -24.95 -19.58
N ASP A 177 -22.81 -25.06 -18.33
CA ASP A 177 -22.92 -23.94 -17.37
C ASP A 177 -21.60 -23.65 -16.61
N SER A 178 -20.49 -24.32 -16.96
CA SER A 178 -19.23 -24.19 -16.21
C SER A 178 -18.51 -22.88 -16.51
N LEU A 179 -18.70 -22.30 -17.71
CA LEU A 179 -18.06 -21.06 -18.13
C LEU A 179 -19.04 -19.88 -18.04
N VAL A 180 -18.73 -18.93 -17.16
CA VAL A 180 -19.56 -17.75 -16.90
C VAL A 180 -18.75 -16.48 -17.13
N ALA A 181 -19.36 -15.48 -17.76
CA ALA A 181 -18.78 -14.16 -17.86
C ALA A 181 -18.84 -13.46 -16.49
N THR A 182 -17.68 -12.97 -16.02
CA THR A 182 -17.64 -12.06 -14.87
C THR A 182 -17.21 -10.70 -15.35
N ARG A 183 -18.16 -9.76 -15.36
CA ARG A 183 -17.91 -8.37 -15.71
C ARG A 183 -17.00 -7.71 -14.69
N GLY A 184 -16.05 -6.94 -15.19
CA GLY A 184 -15.19 -6.07 -14.42
C GLY A 184 -15.05 -4.72 -15.11
N GLN A 185 -15.38 -3.67 -14.38
CA GLN A 185 -15.14 -2.29 -14.76
C GLN A 185 -13.90 -1.77 -14.04
N ILE A 186 -13.10 -0.99 -14.75
CA ILE A 186 -11.94 -0.27 -14.24
C ILE A 186 -12.02 1.19 -14.69
N ARG A 187 -11.37 2.07 -13.93
CA ARG A 187 -11.19 3.48 -14.24
C ARG A 187 -9.71 3.78 -14.35
N ARG A 188 -9.29 4.47 -15.40
CA ARG A 188 -7.89 4.89 -15.60
C ARG A 188 -7.74 6.36 -15.26
N VAL A 189 -6.71 6.70 -14.48
CA VAL A 189 -6.43 8.07 -14.05
C VAL A 189 -4.96 8.44 -14.28
N GLU A 190 -4.70 9.72 -14.47
CA GLU A 190 -3.34 10.26 -14.56
C GLU A 190 -2.80 10.59 -13.18
N ALA A 191 -1.97 9.71 -12.63
CA ALA A 191 -1.33 9.91 -11.34
C ALA A 191 0.14 9.47 -11.42
N PRO A 192 1.03 10.28 -12.03
CA PRO A 192 2.45 9.94 -12.21
C PRO A 192 3.23 9.79 -10.91
N TRP A 193 2.67 10.23 -9.78
CA TRP A 193 3.26 10.08 -8.45
C TRP A 193 3.00 8.71 -7.81
N MET A 194 2.16 7.86 -8.41
CA MET A 194 1.82 6.56 -7.86
C MET A 194 2.78 5.49 -8.38
N PHE A 195 3.58 4.90 -7.47
CA PHE A 195 4.57 3.86 -7.82
C PHE A 195 4.33 2.52 -7.13
N GLN A 196 3.43 2.48 -6.14
CA GLN A 196 3.10 1.28 -5.39
C GLN A 196 1.79 0.68 -5.88
N VAL A 197 1.73 -0.66 -5.90
CA VAL A 197 0.49 -1.40 -6.09
C VAL A 197 -0.19 -1.52 -4.73
N LEU A 198 -1.47 -1.17 -4.66
CA LEU A 198 -2.29 -1.33 -3.45
C LEU A 198 -3.45 -2.24 -3.77
N ILE A 199 -3.71 -3.21 -2.91
CA ILE A 199 -4.83 -4.16 -3.05
C ILE A 199 -5.51 -4.26 -1.70
N SER A 200 -6.82 -4.07 -1.70
CA SER A 200 -7.70 -4.16 -0.53
C SER A 200 -9.07 -4.68 -0.96
N ASP A 201 -9.91 -5.02 0.00
CA ASP A 201 -11.31 -5.38 -0.23
C ASP A 201 -12.10 -4.24 -0.90
N ALA A 202 -11.70 -2.99 -0.65
CA ALA A 202 -12.31 -1.81 -1.24
C ALA A 202 -11.94 -1.59 -2.72
N GLY A 203 -10.86 -2.21 -3.21
CA GLY A 203 -10.35 -2.03 -4.56
C GLY A 203 -8.84 -2.21 -4.67
N TYR A 204 -8.35 -2.06 -5.89
CA TYR A 204 -6.93 -2.14 -6.22
C TYR A 204 -6.47 -0.95 -7.07
N VAL A 205 -5.26 -0.50 -6.80
CA VAL A 205 -4.56 0.57 -7.50
C VAL A 205 -3.31 -0.04 -8.11
N ILE A 206 -3.24 -0.07 -9.44
CA ILE A 206 -2.11 -0.63 -10.18
C ILE A 206 -1.54 0.44 -11.10
N PRO A 207 -0.35 1.01 -10.79
CA PRO A 207 0.31 1.94 -11.68
C PRO A 207 0.84 1.23 -12.93
N ASN A 208 0.61 1.81 -14.10
CA ASN A 208 1.26 1.43 -15.36
C ASN A 208 2.09 2.60 -15.89
N THR A 209 2.85 2.38 -16.96
CA THR A 209 3.80 3.37 -17.50
C THR A 209 3.19 4.72 -17.86
N GLY A 210 1.92 4.77 -18.28
CA GLY A 210 1.26 6.00 -18.73
C GLY A 210 0.00 6.41 -17.97
N ALA A 211 -0.58 5.51 -17.17
CA ALA A 211 -1.76 5.82 -16.36
C ALA A 211 -1.89 4.80 -15.24
N VAL A 212 -2.58 5.17 -14.17
CA VAL A 212 -2.88 4.29 -13.04
C VAL A 212 -4.25 3.66 -13.27
N THR A 213 -4.30 2.33 -13.15
CA THR A 213 -5.55 1.58 -13.21
C THR A 213 -6.14 1.47 -11.82
N LEU A 214 -7.31 2.08 -11.65
CA LEU A 214 -8.17 1.91 -10.49
C LEU A 214 -9.16 0.81 -10.81
N GLY A 215 -9.21 -0.22 -9.99
CA GLY A 215 -10.21 -1.25 -10.13
C GLY A 215 -10.74 -1.71 -8.78
N GLY A 216 -11.77 -2.53 -8.76
CA GLY A 216 -12.63 -2.86 -9.89
C GLY A 216 -13.79 -3.71 -9.42
N THR A 217 -14.80 -3.83 -10.27
CA THR A 217 -15.98 -4.64 -9.96
C THR A 217 -15.77 -6.12 -10.30
N LYS A 218 -16.56 -6.97 -9.65
CA LYS A 218 -16.64 -8.42 -9.91
C LYS A 218 -18.11 -8.84 -9.94
N GLN A 219 -18.75 -8.68 -11.10
CA GLN A 219 -20.17 -8.98 -11.31
C GLN A 219 -20.31 -10.27 -12.13
N LYS A 220 -20.60 -11.38 -11.45
CA LYS A 220 -20.71 -12.71 -12.09
C LYS A 220 -22.04 -12.82 -12.83
N GLY A 221 -22.01 -13.35 -14.06
CA GLY A 221 -23.20 -13.54 -14.91
C GLY A 221 -23.61 -12.30 -15.70
N ASP A 222 -22.94 -11.18 -15.50
CA ASP A 222 -23.18 -9.95 -16.24
C ASP A 222 -22.34 -9.93 -17.52
N CYS A 223 -23.00 -9.77 -18.66
CA CYS A 223 -22.39 -9.76 -19.99
C CYS A 223 -22.39 -8.35 -20.62
N ASP A 224 -22.84 -7.34 -19.89
CA ASP A 224 -22.93 -5.97 -20.38
C ASP A 224 -21.54 -5.31 -20.47
N LEU A 225 -21.22 -4.76 -21.64
CA LEU A 225 -19.96 -4.07 -21.91
C LEU A 225 -20.08 -2.55 -21.76
N LEU A 226 -21.27 -2.02 -21.45
CA LEU A 226 -21.48 -0.60 -21.23
C LEU A 226 -20.91 -0.18 -19.87
N VAL A 227 -20.29 1.00 -19.83
CA VAL A 227 -19.81 1.63 -18.59
C VAL A 227 -21.01 2.05 -17.74
N ARG A 228 -20.96 1.77 -16.44
CA ARG A 228 -21.98 2.22 -15.48
C ARG A 228 -21.39 3.25 -14.54
N GLU A 229 -22.02 4.42 -14.46
CA GLU A 229 -21.55 5.51 -13.60
C GLU A 229 -21.51 5.10 -12.12
N GLY A 230 -22.48 4.34 -11.63
CA GLY A 230 -22.49 3.86 -10.25
C GLY A 230 -21.27 2.98 -9.90
N ASP A 231 -20.85 2.11 -10.81
CA ASP A 231 -19.65 1.28 -10.63
C ASP A 231 -18.39 2.17 -10.64
N SER A 232 -18.37 3.16 -11.52
CA SER A 232 -17.28 4.12 -11.67
C SER A 232 -17.10 4.99 -10.42
N GLU A 233 -18.18 5.53 -9.86
CA GLU A 233 -18.17 6.26 -8.59
C GLU A 233 -17.75 5.37 -7.42
N GLY A 234 -18.21 4.11 -7.39
CA GLY A 234 -17.83 3.13 -6.38
C GLY A 234 -16.32 2.84 -6.39
N ILE A 235 -15.75 2.59 -7.58
CA ILE A 235 -14.31 2.37 -7.76
C ILE A 235 -13.52 3.60 -7.32
N SER A 236 -13.94 4.79 -7.75
CA SER A 236 -13.30 6.04 -7.34
C SER A 236 -13.32 6.20 -5.82
N ARG A 237 -14.47 5.97 -5.18
CA ARG A 237 -14.61 6.10 -3.71
C ARG A 237 -13.71 5.10 -2.97
N GLY A 238 -13.70 3.84 -3.38
CA GLY A 238 -12.86 2.80 -2.78
C GLY A 238 -11.37 3.11 -2.91
N CYS A 239 -10.92 3.51 -4.09
CA CYS A 239 -9.53 3.87 -4.32
C CYS A 239 -9.13 5.18 -3.63
N CYS A 240 -10.04 6.15 -3.50
CA CYS A 240 -9.79 7.39 -2.74
C CYS A 240 -9.69 7.15 -1.24
N ALA A 241 -10.37 6.13 -0.71
CA ALA A 241 -10.20 5.73 0.69
C ALA A 241 -8.80 5.15 0.94
N LEU A 242 -8.23 4.43 -0.05
CA LEU A 242 -6.85 3.92 0.01
C LEU A 242 -5.81 5.03 -0.18
N VAL A 243 -6.00 5.87 -1.19
CA VAL A 243 -5.10 6.98 -1.53
C VAL A 243 -5.94 8.24 -1.79
N PRO A 244 -6.10 9.12 -0.79
CA PRO A 244 -6.92 10.33 -0.92
C PRO A 244 -6.50 11.25 -2.08
N GLY A 245 -5.22 11.22 -2.47
CA GLY A 245 -4.71 12.00 -3.60
C GLY A 245 -5.30 11.62 -4.96
N LEU A 246 -5.84 10.41 -5.12
CA LEU A 246 -6.43 9.95 -6.38
C LEU A 246 -7.75 10.65 -6.73
N GLY A 247 -8.45 11.23 -5.74
CA GLY A 247 -9.73 11.90 -5.97
C GLY A 247 -9.66 13.16 -6.83
N LYS A 248 -8.45 13.73 -6.98
CA LYS A 248 -8.19 14.92 -7.81
C LYS A 248 -7.50 14.59 -9.13
N ALA A 249 -7.17 13.32 -9.37
CA ALA A 249 -6.44 12.91 -10.56
C ALA A 249 -7.35 13.01 -11.81
N PRO A 250 -6.84 13.52 -12.95
CA PRO A 250 -7.59 13.54 -14.20
C PRO A 250 -7.98 12.13 -14.62
N VAL A 251 -9.24 11.94 -15.01
CA VAL A 251 -9.73 10.66 -15.52
C VAL A 251 -9.37 10.54 -17.00
N VAL A 252 -8.66 9.48 -17.36
CA VAL A 252 -8.34 9.13 -18.76
C VAL A 252 -9.54 8.46 -19.43
N GLY A 253 -10.23 7.59 -18.69
CA GLY A 253 -11.42 6.90 -19.17
C GLY A 253 -11.73 5.61 -18.42
N ASP A 254 -12.93 5.09 -18.67
CA ASP A 254 -13.45 3.87 -18.06
C ASP A 254 -13.48 2.73 -19.08
N LEU A 255 -13.16 1.52 -18.62
CA LEU A 255 -13.10 0.33 -19.45
C LEU A 255 -13.85 -0.81 -18.77
N VAL A 256 -14.57 -1.59 -19.56
CA VAL A 256 -15.28 -2.79 -19.12
C VAL A 256 -14.73 -4.00 -19.85
N GLY A 257 -14.51 -5.08 -19.12
CA GLY A 257 -14.08 -6.36 -19.67
C GLY A 257 -14.84 -7.52 -19.04
N LEU A 258 -14.99 -8.59 -19.81
CA LEU A 258 -15.60 -9.83 -19.34
C LEU A 258 -14.52 -10.88 -19.10
N ARG A 259 -14.43 -11.36 -17.86
CA ARG A 259 -13.46 -12.38 -17.46
C ARG A 259 -14.07 -13.77 -17.71
N PRO A 260 -13.40 -14.66 -18.48
CA PRO A 260 -13.82 -16.06 -18.62
C PRO A 260 -13.64 -16.78 -17.29
N THR A 261 -14.72 -16.89 -16.52
CA THR A 261 -14.69 -17.53 -15.20
C THR A 261 -15.19 -18.95 -15.35
N ARG A 262 -14.32 -19.94 -15.19
CA ARG A 262 -14.71 -21.35 -15.22
C ARG A 262 -14.82 -21.91 -13.81
N VAL A 263 -15.91 -22.60 -13.51
CA VAL A 263 -15.99 -23.42 -12.29
C VAL A 263 -15.05 -24.62 -12.50
N PRO A 264 -14.11 -24.89 -11.57
CA PRO A 264 -13.24 -26.05 -11.70
C PRO A 264 -14.06 -27.33 -11.83
N CYS A 265 -13.83 -28.12 -12.87
CA CYS A 265 -14.44 -29.45 -12.98
C CYS A 265 -13.87 -30.34 -11.86
N GLY A 266 -14.72 -30.77 -10.92
CA GLY A 266 -14.43 -31.93 -10.07
C GLY A 266 -13.69 -31.70 -8.76
N TRP A 267 -13.90 -30.57 -8.07
CA TRP A 267 -13.72 -30.55 -6.61
C TRP A 267 -15.09 -30.38 -5.96
N SER A 268 -15.62 -31.47 -5.40
CA SER A 268 -16.74 -31.41 -4.47
C SER A 268 -16.44 -30.36 -3.41
N SER A 269 -17.37 -29.45 -3.19
CA SER A 269 -17.32 -28.38 -2.21
C SER A 269 -17.37 -28.92 -0.77
N SER A 270 -16.32 -29.64 -0.37
CA SER A 270 -16.03 -30.00 1.01
C SER A 270 -14.60 -29.55 1.32
N GLY A 271 -14.47 -28.29 1.73
CA GLY A 271 -13.28 -27.77 2.41
C GLY A 271 -12.15 -27.30 1.49
N SER A 272 -12.13 -26.00 1.16
CA SER A 272 -10.90 -25.17 1.03
C SER A 272 -11.24 -23.79 0.45
N THR A 273 -12.00 -22.99 1.21
CA THR A 273 -12.14 -21.53 1.02
C THR A 273 -11.08 -20.75 1.78
N GLU A 274 -9.85 -21.28 1.89
CA GLU A 274 -8.75 -20.64 2.65
C GLU A 274 -7.40 -20.73 1.94
N LEU A 275 -7.33 -20.35 0.66
CA LEU A 275 -6.02 -20.26 -0.02
C LEU A 275 -5.71 -18.88 -0.63
N PHE A 276 -6.59 -17.91 -0.43
CA PHE A 276 -6.29 -16.50 -0.68
C PHE A 276 -6.97 -15.65 0.40
N ARG A 277 -6.31 -15.56 1.55
CA ARG A 277 -6.45 -14.49 2.54
C ARG A 277 -5.05 -14.00 2.88
#